data_AF-A0A2I0V9X5-F1
#
_entry.id   AF-A0A2I0V9X5-F1
#
_cell.length_a   1.000
_cell.length_b   1.000
_cell.length_c   1.000
_cell.angle_alpha   90.00
_cell.angle_beta   90.00
_cell.angle_gamma   90.00
#
_symmetry.space_group_name_H-M   'P 1'
#
loop_
_entity.id
_entity.type
_entity.pdbx_description
1 polymer ?
#
loop_
_entity_poly.entity_id
_entity_poly.type
_entity_poly.pdbx_seq_one_letter_code
_entity_poly.pdbx_strand_id
1 'polypeptide(L)'
;MSSILFWNCRGAKKTEAALYLKEIVKEYRVFFIGLLETKISSQDNNQLLKFLGSNWSSSAVPAAGLSGGIMVLWRNDLATFSVIEATSQMILGNLEVQSQGN
;
A
#
# COMPACT_ATOMS: atom_id res chain seq x y z
N MET A 1 2.45 -19.12 3.32
CA MET A 1 1.15 -18.46 3.57
C MET A 1 1.24 -17.05 3.02
N SER A 2 0.24 -16.59 2.26
CA SER A 2 0.19 -15.22 1.75
C SER A 2 -0.45 -14.34 2.83
N SER A 3 0.13 -13.16 3.06
CA SER A 3 -0.27 -12.30 4.18
C SER A 3 -0.75 -10.93 3.71
N ILE A 4 -1.56 -10.29 4.54
CA ILE A 4 -2.00 -8.90 4.37
C ILE A 4 -1.39 -8.08 5.52
N LEU A 5 -0.88 -6.89 5.22
CA LEU A 5 -0.25 -6.00 6.20
C LEU A 5 -1.02 -4.69 6.33
N PHE A 6 -1.23 -4.22 7.56
CA PHE A 6 -1.68 -2.86 7.84
C PHE A 6 -0.67 -2.16 8.74
N TRP A 7 -0.19 -0.98 8.35
CA TRP A 7 0.83 -0.27 9.08
C TRP A 7 0.61 1.25 9.09
N ASN A 8 0.50 1.82 10.29
CA ASN A 8 0.63 3.25 10.49
C ASN A 8 2.12 3.63 10.48
N CYS A 9 2.59 4.17 9.35
CA CYS A 9 4.02 4.44 9.13
C CYS A 9 4.44 5.85 9.57
N ARG A 10 3.48 6.74 9.90
CA ARG A 10 3.72 8.15 10.31
C ARG A 10 4.68 8.93 9.40
N GLY A 11 4.70 8.58 8.11
CA GLY A 11 5.58 9.15 7.10
C GLY A 11 6.21 8.08 6.22
N ALA A 12 5.65 7.87 5.03
CA ALA A 12 6.09 6.83 4.09
C ALA A 12 7.34 7.20 3.27
N LYS A 13 7.80 8.46 3.34
CA LYS A 13 9.01 8.93 2.62
C LYS A 13 10.33 8.64 3.33
N LYS A 14 10.31 8.09 4.56
CA LYS A 14 11.53 7.77 5.30
C LYS A 14 12.19 6.54 4.68
N THR A 15 13.48 6.63 4.37
CA THR A 15 14.24 5.52 3.77
C THR A 15 14.20 4.28 4.65
N GLU A 16 14.32 4.44 5.96
CA GLU A 16 14.28 3.35 6.94
C GLU A 16 12.92 2.66 6.94
N ALA A 17 11.83 3.44 6.83
CA ALA A 17 10.49 2.90 6.76
C ALA A 17 10.26 2.08 5.49
N ALA A 18 10.80 2.54 4.35
CA ALA A 18 10.77 1.77 3.11
C ALA A 18 11.57 0.46 3.26
N LEU A 19 12.82 0.52 3.74
CA LEU A 19 13.65 -0.67 3.95
C LEU A 19 12.96 -1.72 4.82
N TYR A 20 12.42 -1.30 5.97
CA TYR A 20 11.68 -2.19 6.85
C TYR A 20 10.45 -2.80 6.17
N LEU A 21 9.67 -2.01 5.43
CA LEU A 21 8.51 -2.52 4.71
C LEU A 21 8.91 -3.61 3.71
N LYS A 22 10.02 -3.46 2.99
CA LYS A 22 10.48 -4.46 2.03
C LYS A 22 10.93 -5.75 2.69
N GLU A 23 11.59 -5.67 3.84
CA GLU A 23 11.95 -6.86 4.61
C GLU A 23 10.70 -7.63 5.05
N ILE A 24 9.72 -6.93 5.63
CA ILE A 24 8.44 -7.53 6.05
C ILE A 24 7.69 -8.13 4.86
N VAL A 25 7.60 -7.40 3.74
CA VAL A 25 6.94 -7.90 2.52
C VAL A 25 7.58 -9.21 2.04
N LYS A 26 8.91 -9.28 2.07
CA LYS A 26 9.65 -10.47 1.65
C LYS A 26 9.49 -11.63 2.63
N GLU A 27 9.65 -11.37 3.93
CA GLU A 27 9.63 -12.37 4.99
C GLU A 27 8.24 -13.03 5.10
N TYR A 28 7.18 -12.21 5.12
CA TYR A 28 5.80 -12.68 5.34
C TYR A 28 5.02 -12.91 4.05
N ARG A 29 5.67 -12.78 2.89
CA ARG A 29 5.06 -12.90 1.54
C ARG A 29 3.79 -12.05 1.44
N VAL A 30 3.91 -10.78 1.82
CA VAL A 30 2.78 -9.84 1.83
C VAL A 30 2.40 -9.52 0.39
N PHE A 31 1.11 -9.59 0.07
CA PHE A 31 0.60 -9.26 -1.26
C PHE A 31 -0.35 -8.07 -1.26
N PHE A 32 -0.86 -7.67 -0.09
CA PHE A 32 -1.69 -6.48 0.10
C PHE A 32 -1.20 -5.70 1.32
N ILE A 33 -1.07 -4.38 1.17
CA ILE A 33 -0.54 -3.47 2.19
C ILE A 33 -1.51 -2.29 2.34
N GLY A 34 -1.97 -2.01 3.55
CA GLY A 34 -2.61 -0.75 3.91
C GLY A 34 -1.68 0.11 4.76
N LEU A 35 -1.39 1.33 4.30
CA LEU A 35 -0.57 2.31 5.00
C LEU A 35 -1.42 3.48 5.49
N LEU A 36 -1.20 3.88 6.75
CA LEU A 36 -1.84 5.02 7.39
C LEU A 36 -0.82 6.09 7.77
N GLU A 37 -1.27 7.35 7.84
CA GLU A 37 -0.44 8.52 8.15
C GLU A 37 0.75 8.63 7.21
N THR A 38 0.52 8.45 5.90
CA THR A 38 1.60 8.42 4.91
C THR A 38 2.31 9.75 4.80
N LYS A 39 1.63 10.87 5.12
CA LYS A 39 2.11 12.25 4.94
C LYS A 39 2.59 12.54 3.51
N ILE A 40 2.06 11.81 2.53
CA ILE A 40 2.34 12.02 1.11
C ILE A 40 1.24 12.92 0.54
N SER A 41 1.63 14.09 0.05
CA SER A 41 0.78 14.94 -0.78
C SER A 41 0.80 14.49 -2.24
N SER A 42 -0.20 14.91 -3.02
CA SER A 42 -0.55 14.41 -4.35
C SER A 42 0.57 14.35 -5.41
N GLN A 43 1.70 15.03 -5.23
CA GLN A 43 2.78 15.13 -6.22
C GLN A 43 3.86 14.03 -6.14
N ASP A 44 3.82 13.12 -5.16
CA ASP A 44 4.98 12.25 -4.84
C ASP A 44 4.69 10.74 -4.82
N ASN A 45 3.64 10.29 -5.51
CA ASN A 45 3.09 8.92 -5.37
C ASN A 45 3.95 7.75 -5.91
N ASN A 46 5.19 7.98 -6.37
CA ASN A 46 5.90 7.00 -7.19
C ASN A 46 7.21 6.45 -6.63
N GLN A 47 7.66 6.85 -5.44
CA GLN A 47 8.92 6.33 -4.88
C GLN A 47 8.73 4.97 -4.21
N LEU A 48 7.63 4.78 -3.46
CA LEU A 48 7.37 3.52 -2.75
C LEU A 48 7.08 2.36 -3.71
N LEU A 49 6.33 2.61 -4.80
CA LEU A 49 6.06 1.62 -5.85
C LEU A 49 7.36 1.19 -6.55
N LYS A 50 8.22 2.14 -6.93
CA LYS A 50 9.55 1.84 -7.51
C LYS A 50 10.38 0.96 -6.59
N PHE A 51 10.26 1.14 -5.28
CA PHE A 51 11.00 0.40 -4.29
C PHE A 51 10.48 -1.03 -4.06
N LEU A 52 9.15 -1.23 -4.12
CA LEU A 52 8.52 -2.56 -3.99
C LEU A 52 8.59 -3.38 -5.29
N GLY A 53 8.69 -2.71 -6.45
CA GLY A 53 8.85 -3.33 -7.76
C GLY A 53 7.69 -3.05 -8.72
N SER A 54 7.85 -3.42 -9.99
CA SER A 54 6.90 -3.12 -11.08
C SER A 54 5.55 -3.84 -10.98
N ASN A 55 5.47 -4.91 -10.20
CA ASN A 55 4.27 -5.74 -10.11
C ASN A 55 3.26 -5.26 -9.05
N TRP A 56 3.46 -4.06 -8.52
CA TRP A 56 2.56 -3.46 -7.53
C TRP A 56 1.72 -2.36 -8.16
N SER A 57 0.43 -2.35 -7.81
CA SER A 57 -0.46 -1.22 -8.01
C SER A 57 -0.78 -0.58 -6.67
N SER A 58 -1.25 0.66 -6.70
CA SER A 58 -1.71 1.36 -5.51
C SER A 58 -2.92 2.25 -5.77
N SER A 59 -3.62 2.55 -4.69
CA SER A 59 -4.58 3.65 -4.61
C SER A 59 -4.32 4.42 -3.33
N ALA A 60 -4.45 5.74 -3.38
CA ALA A 60 -4.12 6.59 -2.25
C ALA A 60 -5.07 7.78 -2.13
N VAL A 61 -5.37 8.11 -0.89
CA VAL A 61 -5.93 9.40 -0.50
C VAL A 61 -4.76 10.24 0.01
N PRO A 62 -4.46 11.39 -0.61
CA PRO A 62 -3.33 12.21 -0.21
C PRO A 62 -3.55 12.82 1.18
N ALA A 63 -2.46 13.10 1.87
CA ALA A 63 -2.48 13.82 3.14
C ALA A 63 -2.89 15.29 2.94
N ALA A 64 -3.61 15.85 3.91
CA ALA A 64 -3.89 17.28 4.00
C ALA A 64 -2.80 17.94 4.84
N GLY A 65 -1.78 18.50 4.18
CA GLY A 65 -0.59 19.01 4.86
C GLY A 65 0.20 17.89 5.54
N LEU A 66 0.32 17.94 6.87
CA LEU A 66 1.02 16.93 7.68
C LEU A 66 0.09 15.86 8.29
N SER A 67 -1.22 15.96 8.03
CA SER A 67 -2.22 15.10 8.65
C SER A 67 -2.76 14.06 7.67
N GLY A 68 -2.77 12.81 8.12
CA GLY A 68 -3.42 11.71 7.43
C GLY A 68 -2.65 11.22 6.21
N GLY A 69 -3.42 10.87 5.19
CA GLY A 69 -2.94 10.11 4.04
C GLY A 69 -3.12 8.62 4.28
N ILE A 70 -3.81 7.98 3.35
CA ILE A 70 -4.10 6.55 3.36
C ILE A 70 -3.66 6.01 2.01
N MET A 71 -2.94 4.89 2.00
CA MET A 71 -2.51 4.24 0.77
C MET A 71 -2.74 2.75 0.89
N VAL A 72 -3.33 2.15 -0.14
CA VAL A 72 -3.39 0.71 -0.31
C VAL A 72 -2.50 0.33 -1.47
N LEU A 73 -1.75 -0.77 -1.32
CA LEU A 73 -0.89 -1.33 -2.36
C LEU A 73 -1.18 -2.83 -2.47
N TRP A 74 -1.16 -3.35 -3.70
CA TRP A 74 -1.35 -4.77 -3.93
C TRP A 74 -0.50 -5.27 -5.08
N ARG A 75 -0.15 -6.56 -5.02
CA ARG A 75 0.55 -7.28 -6.07
C ARG A 75 -0.41 -7.69 -7.18
N ASN A 76 -0.20 -7.15 -8.38
CA ASN A 76 -1.03 -7.38 -9.56
C ASN A 76 -1.02 -8.84 -10.04
N ASP A 77 0.03 -9.60 -9.70
CA ASP A 77 0.13 -11.02 -10.03
C ASP A 77 -0.61 -11.94 -9.06
N LEU A 78 -1.14 -11.40 -7.96
CA LEU A 78 -1.82 -12.18 -6.90
C LEU A 78 -3.22 -11.67 -6.58
N ALA A 79 -3.49 -10.38 -6.78
CA ALA A 79 -4.77 -9.79 -6.47
C ALA A 79 -5.06 -8.54 -7.30
N THR A 80 -6.32 -8.15 -7.34
CA THR A 80 -6.76 -6.83 -7.82
C THR A 80 -7.61 -6.19 -6.73
N PHE A 81 -7.40 -4.89 -6.50
CA PHE A 81 -8.20 -4.11 -5.56
C PHE A 81 -8.97 -3.01 -6.29
N SER A 82 -10.30 -3.07 -6.18
CA SER A 82 -11.22 -2.13 -6.81
C SER A 82 -11.81 -1.20 -5.75
N VAL A 83 -11.45 0.09 -5.81
CA VAL A 83 -11.97 1.10 -4.87
C VAL A 83 -13.45 1.37 -5.16
N ILE A 84 -14.28 1.30 -4.13
CA ILE A 84 -15.70 1.66 -4.15
C ILE A 84 -15.88 3.10 -3.69
N GLU A 85 -15.23 3.46 -2.58
CA GLU A 85 -15.32 4.79 -1.98
C GLU A 85 -14.00 5.17 -1.32
N ALA A 86 -13.63 6.45 -1.41
CA ALA A 86 -12.44 6.97 -0.75
C ALA A 86 -12.72 8.34 -0.15
N THR A 87 -12.37 8.51 1.13
CA THR A 87 -12.45 9.77 1.88
C THR A 87 -11.12 10.02 2.58
N SER A 88 -10.93 11.20 3.19
CA SER A 88 -9.74 11.50 3.98
C SER A 88 -9.50 10.54 5.16
N GLN A 89 -10.52 9.78 5.56
CA GLN A 89 -10.47 8.87 6.71
C GLN A 89 -10.64 7.38 6.34
N MET A 90 -10.94 7.06 5.07
CA MET A 90 -11.23 5.68 4.67
C MET A 90 -10.90 5.42 3.18
N ILE A 91 -10.46 4.20 2.88
CA ILE A 91 -10.57 3.60 1.54
C ILE A 91 -11.39 2.32 1.69
N LEU A 92 -12.54 2.26 1.01
CA LEU A 92 -13.38 1.07 0.89
C LEU A 92 -13.23 0.50 -0.51
N GLY A 93 -13.08 -0.82 -0.62
CA GLY A 93 -12.96 -1.50 -1.90
C GLY A 93 -13.03 -3.01 -1.79
N ASN A 94 -13.15 -3.66 -2.94
CA ASN A 94 -13.17 -5.10 -3.08
C ASN A 94 -11.75 -5.62 -3.38
N LEU A 95 -11.30 -6.62 -2.62
CA LEU A 95 -10.04 -7.33 -2.86
C LEU A 95 -10.34 -8.69 -3.48
N GLU A 96 -10.02 -8.85 -4.76
CA GLU A 96 -10.14 -10.12 -5.47
C GLU A 96 -8.77 -10.81 -5.50
N VAL A 97 -8.67 -11.96 -4.84
CA VAL A 97 -7.43 -12.75 -4.78
C VAL A 97 -7.47 -13.82 -5.87
N GLN A 98 -6.44 -13.86 -6.72
CA GLN A 98 -6.32 -14.90 -7.73
C GLN A 98 -6.00 -16.22 -7.02
N SER A 99 -6.91 -17.20 -7.13
CA SER A 99 -6.57 -18.57 -6.76
C SER A 99 -5.49 -19.05 -7.73
N GLN A 100 -4.36 -19.52 -7.22
CA GLN A 100 -3.51 -20.35 -8.05
C GLN A 100 -4.36 -21.57 -8.42
N GLY A 101 -4.58 -21.77 -9.72
CA GLY A 101 -5.18 -23.02 -10.20
C GLY A 101 -4.28 -24.17 -9.74
N ASN A 102 -4.87 -25.12 -9.03
CA ASN A 102 -4.22 -26.40 -8.73
C ASN A 102 -3.93 -27.17 -10.02
#